data_AF-A0A961JV45-F1
#
_entry.id   AF-A0A961JV45-F1
#
_cell.length_a   1.000
_cell.length_b   1.000
_cell.length_c   1.000
_cell.angle_alpha   90.00
_cell.angle_beta   90.00
_cell.angle_gamma   90.00
#
_symmetry.space_group_name_H-M   'P 1'
#
loop_
_entity.id
_entity.type
_entity.pdbx_description
1 polymer ?
#
loop_
_entity_poly.entity_id
_entity_poly.type
_entity_poly.pdbx_seq_one_letter_code
_entity_poly.pdbx_strand_id
1 'polypeptide(L)'
;MTTLTRSLVLVFLLASGAGAQTSDETTARVPASSAEMTLSFAPVVAAAAPAVVNIYATLMVADGGTPLFDDPFFRQFFGDFGRSQPREQNALGSGVIVGGGLVV
;
A
#
# COMPACT_ATOMS: atom_id res chain seq x y z
N MET A 1 -56.06 -12.17 24.37
CA MET A 1 -55.37 -13.39 23.90
C MET A 1 -54.90 -13.33 22.43
N THR A 2 -54.79 -12.14 21.81
CA THR A 2 -54.37 -11.99 20.40
C THR A 2 -52.99 -11.32 20.23
N THR A 3 -52.41 -10.77 21.31
CA THR A 3 -51.09 -10.12 21.31
C THR A 3 -49.94 -11.13 21.41
N LEU A 4 -50.14 -12.24 22.12
CA LEU A 4 -49.11 -13.27 22.34
C LEU A 4 -48.71 -13.97 21.02
N THR A 5 -49.69 -14.25 20.15
CA THR A 5 -49.46 -14.92 18.86
C THR A 5 -48.71 -14.04 17.86
N ARG A 6 -48.91 -12.70 17.90
CA ARG A 6 -48.18 -11.76 17.02
C ARG A 6 -46.72 -11.61 17.42
N SER A 7 -46.41 -11.66 18.72
CA SER A 7 -45.03 -11.58 19.21
C SER A 7 -44.24 -12.85 18.87
N LEU A 8 -44.88 -14.03 18.92
CA LEU A 8 -44.26 -15.29 18.51
C LEU A 8 -43.95 -15.34 17.01
N VAL A 9 -44.84 -14.82 16.15
CA VAL A 9 -44.64 -14.74 14.70
C VAL A 9 -43.50 -13.75 14.36
N LEU A 10 -43.37 -12.64 15.09
CA LEU A 10 -42.28 -11.68 14.88
C LEU A 10 -40.92 -12.30 15.24
N VAL A 11 -40.84 -13.06 16.33
CA VAL A 11 -39.61 -13.78 16.72
C VAL A 11 -39.28 -14.89 15.70
N PHE A 12 -40.28 -15.60 15.17
CA PHE A 12 -40.07 -16.62 14.15
C PHE A 12 -39.64 -16.04 12.79
N LEU A 13 -40.10 -14.84 12.44
CA LEU A 13 -39.70 -14.12 11.24
C LEU A 13 -38.26 -13.57 11.33
N LEU A 14 -37.81 -13.18 12.53
CA LEU A 14 -36.41 -12.80 12.77
C LEU A 14 -35.45 -14.00 12.82
N ALA A 15 -35.93 -15.19 13.20
CA ALA A 15 -35.11 -16.41 13.22
C ALA A 15 -34.91 -17.05 11.84
N SER A 16 -35.73 -16.71 10.84
CA SER A 16 -35.69 -17.31 9.50
C SER A 16 -34.80 -16.52 8.50
N GLY A 17 -34.24 -15.40 8.93
CA GLY A 17 -33.34 -14.55 8.14
C GLY A 17 -31.85 -14.90 8.25
N ALA A 18 -31.50 -15.91 9.05
CA ALA A 18 -30.17 -16.51 9.04
C ALA A 18 -30.06 -17.48 7.86
N GLY A 19 -30.25 -16.95 6.64
CA GLY A 19 -29.61 -17.54 5.48
C GLY A 19 -28.12 -17.52 5.79
N ALA A 20 -27.57 -18.69 6.11
CA ALA A 20 -26.15 -18.91 6.19
C ALA A 20 -25.55 -18.29 4.92
N GLN A 21 -24.93 -17.12 5.07
CA GLN A 21 -23.95 -16.68 4.12
C GLN A 21 -22.84 -17.71 4.28
N THR A 22 -22.94 -18.77 3.49
CA THR A 22 -21.78 -19.51 3.04
C THR A 22 -20.91 -18.45 2.37
N SER A 23 -20.09 -17.79 3.16
CA SER A 23 -18.84 -17.23 2.70
C SER A 23 -18.15 -18.42 2.04
N ASP A 24 -18.38 -18.52 0.74
CA ASP A 24 -17.67 -19.40 -0.15
C ASP A 24 -16.22 -18.98 0.04
N GLU A 25 -15.51 -19.66 0.95
CA GLU A 25 -14.06 -19.69 0.99
C GLU A 25 -13.67 -20.27 -0.36
N THR A 26 -13.67 -19.40 -1.37
CA THR A 26 -12.99 -19.63 -2.63
C THR A 26 -11.53 -19.73 -2.22
N THR A 27 -11.15 -20.93 -1.81
CA THR A 27 -9.77 -21.36 -1.70
C THR A 27 -9.13 -20.91 -2.99
N ALA A 28 -8.31 -19.87 -2.92
CA ALA A 28 -7.76 -19.18 -4.07
C ALA A 28 -6.83 -20.14 -4.82
N ARG A 29 -7.43 -20.96 -5.68
CA ARG A 29 -6.73 -21.98 -6.45
C ARG A 29 -6.01 -21.29 -7.61
N VAL A 30 -4.71 -21.48 -7.69
CA VAL A 30 -3.88 -20.96 -8.79
C VAL A 30 -4.40 -21.56 -10.11
N PRO A 31 -4.70 -20.73 -11.13
CA PRO A 31 -5.11 -21.17 -12.45
C PRO A 31 -4.10 -22.16 -13.03
N ALA A 32 -4.57 -23.32 -13.49
CA ALA A 32 -3.74 -24.35 -14.10
C ALA A 32 -3.63 -24.19 -15.63
N SER A 33 -4.44 -23.31 -16.23
CA SER A 33 -4.47 -23.07 -17.67
C SER A 33 -4.67 -21.59 -18.02
N SER A 34 -4.26 -21.21 -19.23
CA SER A 34 -4.48 -19.85 -19.74
C SER A 34 -5.96 -19.48 -19.84
N ALA A 35 -6.85 -20.46 -20.05
CA ALA A 35 -8.30 -20.24 -20.09
C ALA A 35 -8.86 -19.84 -18.71
N GLU A 36 -8.29 -20.36 -17.62
CA GLU A 36 -8.66 -19.99 -16.25
C GLU A 36 -8.14 -18.60 -15.87
N MET A 37 -6.98 -18.18 -16.40
CA MET A 37 -6.48 -16.81 -16.24
C MET A 37 -7.38 -15.77 -16.93
N THR A 38 -8.04 -16.13 -18.03
CA THR A 38 -9.03 -15.26 -18.72
C THR A 38 -10.26 -14.99 -17.86
N LEU A 39 -10.57 -15.86 -16.89
CA LEU A 39 -11.72 -15.71 -15.99
C LEU A 39 -11.40 -14.81 -14.78
N SER A 40 -10.20 -14.90 -14.19
CA SER A 40 -9.74 -14.01 -13.11
C SER A 40 -8.24 -14.16 -12.77
N PHE A 41 -7.57 -13.03 -12.52
CA PHE A 41 -6.19 -13.01 -12.01
C PHE A 41 -6.09 -13.05 -10.48
N ALA A 42 -7.23 -13.03 -9.77
CA ALA A 42 -7.27 -12.95 -8.30
C ALA A 42 -6.37 -13.98 -7.59
N PRO A 43 -6.27 -15.25 -8.01
CA PRO A 43 -5.43 -16.22 -7.30
C PRO A 43 -3.93 -15.94 -7.46
N VAL A 44 -3.50 -15.43 -8.62
CA VAL A 44 -2.10 -15.06 -8.86
C VAL A 44 -1.74 -13.82 -8.04
N VAL A 45 -2.64 -12.84 -7.96
CA VAL A 45 -2.47 -11.65 -7.12
C VAL A 45 -2.44 -12.05 -5.64
N ALA A 46 -3.33 -12.94 -5.19
CA ALA A 46 -3.34 -13.42 -3.81
C ALA A 46 -2.01 -14.10 -3.42
N ALA A 47 -1.41 -14.84 -4.35
CA ALA A 47 -0.11 -15.47 -4.15
C ALA A 47 1.05 -14.45 -4.14
N ALA A 48 1.01 -13.41 -4.98
CA ALA A 48 2.09 -12.42 -5.14
C ALA A 48 2.00 -11.24 -4.16
N ALA A 49 0.80 -10.88 -3.69
CA ALA A 49 0.55 -9.71 -2.86
C ALA A 49 1.41 -9.63 -1.59
N PRO A 50 1.69 -10.74 -0.86
CA PRO A 50 2.55 -10.68 0.33
C PRO A 50 3.98 -10.23 0.08
N ALA A 51 4.47 -10.28 -1.17
CA ALA A 51 5.81 -9.85 -1.52
C ALA A 51 5.92 -8.34 -1.77
N VAL A 52 4.80 -7.63 -1.92
CA VAL A 52 4.79 -6.19 -2.25
C VAL A 52 4.79 -5.35 -0.97
N VAL A 53 5.75 -4.43 -0.88
CA VAL A 53 5.90 -3.54 0.28
C VAL A 53 5.89 -2.07 -0.12
N ASN A 54 5.46 -1.22 0.83
CA ASN A 54 5.61 0.22 0.72
C ASN A 54 6.98 0.63 1.26
N ILE A 55 7.70 1.44 0.48
CA ILE A 55 9.04 1.91 0.79
C ILE A 55 8.97 3.40 1.14
N TYR A 56 9.50 3.74 2.31
CA TYR A 56 9.73 5.10 2.72
C TYR A 56 11.23 5.29 2.97
N ALA A 57 11.84 6.26 2.28
CA ALA A 57 13.24 6.60 2.47
C ALA A 57 13.41 8.12 2.54
N THR A 58 14.31 8.56 3.41
CA THR A 58 14.75 9.96 3.49
C THR A 58 16.17 10.04 2.96
N LEU A 59 16.36 10.79 1.88
CA LEU A 59 17.66 11.04 1.27
C LEU A 59 18.14 12.42 1.69
N MET A 60 19.35 12.47 2.26
CA MET A 60 20.06 13.72 2.53
C MET A 60 20.84 14.11 1.29
N VAL A 61 20.30 15.01 0.48
CA VAL A 61 21.00 15.50 -0.71
C VAL A 61 21.69 16.81 -0.34
N ALA A 62 23.02 16.77 -0.27
CA ALA A 62 23.82 17.97 -0.30
C ALA A 62 23.79 18.49 -1.74
N ASP A 63 22.95 19.47 -2.01
CA ASP A 63 23.04 20.23 -3.25
C ASP A 63 24.46 20.81 -3.28
N GLY A 64 25.32 20.33 -4.18
CA GLY A 64 26.70 20.82 -4.26
C GLY A 64 26.68 22.32 -4.52
N GLY A 65 27.16 23.11 -3.56
CA GLY A 65 27.19 24.56 -3.70
C GLY A 65 27.96 24.97 -4.96
N THR A 66 27.50 26.04 -5.62
CA THR A 66 28.22 26.57 -6.78
C THR A 66 29.57 27.13 -6.32
N PRO A 67 30.70 26.72 -6.92
CA PRO A 67 32.04 27.14 -6.48
C PRO A 67 32.28 28.66 -6.56
N LEU A 68 31.42 29.40 -7.27
CA LEU A 68 31.42 30.86 -7.30
C LEU A 68 31.24 31.50 -5.91
N PHE A 69 30.46 30.87 -5.03
CA PHE A 69 30.18 31.40 -3.69
C PHE A 69 31.29 31.10 -2.67
N ASP A 70 32.27 30.27 -3.04
CA ASP A 70 33.45 30.01 -2.23
C ASP A 70 34.55 31.06 -2.43
N ASP A 71 34.44 31.95 -3.42
CA ASP A 71 35.43 32.99 -3.69
C ASP A 71 35.32 34.20 -2.70
N PRO A 72 36.43 34.71 -2.15
CA PRO A 72 36.44 35.87 -1.26
C PRO A 72 35.81 37.14 -1.84
N PHE A 73 35.98 37.41 -3.14
CA PHE A 73 35.44 38.57 -3.82
C PHE A 73 33.91 38.54 -3.84
N PHE A 74 33.29 37.39 -4.10
CA PHE A 74 31.84 37.27 -4.09
C PHE A 74 31.28 37.21 -2.66
N ARG A 75 32.01 36.61 -1.72
CA ARG A 75 31.59 36.50 -0.31
C ARG A 75 31.43 37.86 0.38
N GLN A 76 32.21 38.87 0.03
CA GLN A 76 32.04 40.23 0.59
C GLN A 76 30.78 40.94 0.08
N PHE A 77 30.32 40.66 -1.15
CA PHE A 77 29.13 41.31 -1.72
C PHE A 77 27.84 40.53 -1.44
N PHE A 78 27.92 39.20 -1.38
CA PHE A 78 26.75 38.31 -1.29
C PHE A 78 26.70 37.50 0.02
N GLY A 79 27.74 37.54 0.86
CA GLY A 79 27.78 36.77 2.11
C GLY A 79 27.58 35.27 1.86
N ASP A 80 26.66 34.67 2.63
CA ASP A 80 26.30 33.24 2.56
C ASP A 80 25.06 32.95 1.68
N PHE A 81 24.58 33.91 0.88
CA PHE A 81 23.34 33.78 0.07
C PHE A 81 23.33 32.63 -0.96
N GLY A 82 24.46 31.98 -1.21
CA GLY A 82 24.59 30.88 -2.18
C GLY A 82 24.97 29.53 -1.57
N ARG A 83 25.05 29.42 -0.24
CA ARG A 83 25.28 28.12 0.42
C ARG A 83 24.00 27.32 0.38
N SER A 84 24.00 26.27 -0.41
CA SER A 84 22.95 25.27 -0.42
C SER A 84 22.93 24.53 0.92
N GLN A 85 21.85 24.70 1.66
CA GLN A 85 21.56 23.85 2.81
C GLN A 85 21.24 22.44 2.31
N PRO A 86 21.75 21.36 2.93
CA PRO A 86 21.27 20.01 2.65
C PRO A 86 19.74 19.98 2.76
N ARG A 87 19.08 19.45 1.74
CA ARG A 87 17.63 19.28 1.73
C ARG A 87 17.30 17.83 1.98
N GLU A 88 16.37 17.59 2.90
CA GLU A 88 15.75 16.28 3.07
C GLU A 88 14.79 16.02 1.91
N GLN A 89 15.03 14.95 1.16
CA GLN A 89 14.13 14.48 0.12
C GLN A 89 13.49 13.18 0.57
N ASN A 90 12.16 13.17 0.68
CA ASN A 90 11.41 11.96 0.99
C ASN A 90 11.07 11.23 -0.31
N ALA A 91 11.50 9.98 -0.42
CA ALA A 91 11.15 9.08 -1.50
C ALA A 91 10.08 8.10 -1.02
N LEU A 92 8.94 8.11 -1.72
CA LEU A 92 7.84 7.16 -1.54
C LEU A 92 7.84 6.23 -2.76
N GLY A 93 7.90 4.92 -2.52
CA GLY A 93 7.92 3.92 -3.57
C GLY A 93 7.22 2.63 -3.15
N SER A 94 7.03 1.73 -4.11
CA SER A 94 6.67 0.34 -3.84
C SER A 94 7.83 -0.53 -4.29
N GLY A 95 8.05 -1.65 -3.61
CA GLY A 95 9.06 -2.62 -4.02
C GLY A 95 8.60 -4.04 -3.75
N VAL A 96 9.35 -4.99 -4.30
CA VAL A 96 9.05 -6.42 -4.18
C VAL A 96 10.17 -7.12 -3.42
N ILE A 97 9.81 -7.87 -2.38
CA ILE A 97 10.74 -8.72 -1.65
C ILE A 97 11.05 -9.96 -2.50
N VAL A 98 12.32 -10.15 -2.82
CA VAL A 98 12.87 -11.37 -3.39
C VAL A 98 13.70 -12.12 -2.34
N GLY A 99 14.09 -13.36 -2.65
CA GLY A 99 14.70 -14.28 -1.68
C GLY A 99 15.82 -13.67 -0.83
N GLY A 100 15.86 -14.05 0.45
CA GLY A 100 16.87 -13.54 1.39
C GLY A 100 16.68 -12.10 1.85
N GLY A 101 15.50 -11.50 1.62
CA GLY A 101 15.17 -10.15 2.10
C GLY A 101 15.65 -9.01 1.19
N LEU A 102 16.09 -9.32 -0.02
CA LEU A 102 16.41 -8.32 -1.03
C LEU A 102 15.11 -7.66 -1.53
N VAL A 103 15.13 -6.34 -1.74
CA VAL A 103 14.00 -5.58 -2.29
C VAL A 103 14.43 -4.95 -3.62
N VAL A 104 13.60 -5.12 -4.65
CA VAL A 104 13.78 -4.54 -6.00
C VAL A 104 12.71 -3.50 -6.30
#